data_AF-A0A0E9SEQ3-F1
#
_entry.id   AF-A0A0E9SEQ3-F1
#
_cell.length_a   1.000
_cell.length_b   1.000
_cell.length_c   1.000
_cell.angle_alpha   90.00
_cell.angle_beta   90.00
_cell.angle_gamma   90.00
#
_symmetry.space_group_name_H-M   'P 1'
#
loop_
_entity.id
_entity.type
_entity.pdbx_description
1 polymer ?
#
loop_
_entity_poly.entity_id
_entity_poly.type
_entity_poly.pdbx_seq_one_letter_code
_entity_poly.pdbx_strand_id
1 'polypeptide(L)'
;MKKISLCPQQILRYCWSGSPLLITDAPSNVVAPCGRCGGPRTFEFQLMPALVSLLRSTDSSLEVAVEFGTVLIYTCRRSCWEIGLDTPLEEFVFVQTDLDQKFFK
;
A
#
# COMPACT_ATOMS: atom_id res chain seq x y z
N MET A 1 -1.96 -24.11 -3.73
CA MET A 1 -1.04 -23.54 -4.73
C MET A 1 -1.62 -22.20 -5.20
N LYS A 2 -1.25 -21.09 -4.56
CA LYS A 2 -1.72 -19.75 -4.98
C LYS A 2 -1.00 -19.42 -6.29
N LYS A 3 -1.73 -19.31 -7.40
CA LYS A 3 -1.17 -18.96 -8.72
C LYS A 3 -0.38 -17.66 -8.59
N ILE A 4 0.93 -17.73 -8.74
CA ILE A 4 1.77 -16.58 -9.06
C ILE A 4 1.43 -16.25 -10.52
N SER A 5 0.64 -15.22 -10.74
CA SER A 5 -0.09 -14.95 -11.99
C SER A 5 0.71 -14.13 -13.00
N LEU A 6 0.61 -14.51 -14.28
CA LEU A 6 0.75 -13.82 -15.59
C LEU A 6 1.80 -12.71 -15.82
N CYS A 7 2.13 -11.85 -14.84
CA CYS A 7 3.08 -10.75 -15.00
C CYS A 7 3.84 -10.50 -13.68
N PRO A 8 5.00 -11.15 -13.45
CA PRO A 8 5.78 -10.97 -12.22
C PRO A 8 6.37 -9.57 -12.05
N GLN A 9 6.39 -8.77 -13.12
CA GLN A 9 6.86 -7.37 -13.13
C GLN A 9 5.77 -6.37 -12.74
N GLN A 10 4.55 -6.83 -12.41
CA GLN A 10 3.48 -5.95 -12.01
C GLN A 10 3.86 -5.19 -10.73
N ILE A 11 3.90 -3.86 -10.80
CA ILE A 11 4.27 -2.97 -9.69
C ILE A 11 3.07 -2.42 -8.92
N LEU A 12 1.88 -2.45 -9.53
CA LEU A 12 0.64 -1.92 -8.95
C LEU A 12 -0.53 -2.84 -9.30
N ARG A 13 -1.39 -3.11 -8.31
CA ARG A 13 -2.68 -3.79 -8.50
C ARG A 13 -3.80 -2.88 -8.01
N TYR A 14 -4.56 -2.33 -8.95
CA TYR A 14 -5.76 -1.55 -8.65
C TYR A 14 -6.98 -2.47 -8.52
N CYS A 15 -7.74 -2.35 -7.43
CA CYS A 15 -8.97 -3.11 -7.23
C CYS A 15 -9.83 -2.45 -6.15
N TRP A 16 -10.53 -1.37 -6.51
CA TRP A 16 -11.35 -0.60 -5.58
C TRP A 16 -12.43 -1.44 -4.91
N SER A 17 -12.54 -1.32 -3.58
CA SER A 17 -13.42 -2.10 -2.69
C SER A 17 -13.27 -3.62 -2.81
N GLY A 18 -12.19 -4.10 -3.43
CA GLY A 18 -11.84 -5.50 -3.50
C GLY A 18 -11.06 -5.98 -2.27
N SER A 19 -10.63 -7.24 -2.31
CA SER A 19 -9.77 -7.81 -1.28
C SER A 19 -8.29 -7.59 -1.60
N PRO A 20 -7.47 -7.14 -0.63
CA PRO A 20 -6.03 -7.05 -0.79
C PRO A 20 -5.39 -8.44 -0.87
N LEU A 21 -4.27 -8.54 -1.58
CA LEU A 21 -3.44 -9.74 -1.55
C LEU A 21 -2.48 -9.63 -0.35
N LEU A 22 -2.86 -10.29 0.74
CA LEU A 22 -2.10 -10.29 1.98
C LEU A 22 -0.96 -11.32 1.96
N ILE A 23 0.22 -10.90 2.43
CA ILE A 23 1.38 -11.77 2.69
C ILE A 23 1.17 -12.54 4.00
N THR A 24 0.73 -11.82 5.03
CA THR A 24 0.35 -12.36 6.35
C THR A 24 -1.06 -11.90 6.71
N ASP A 25 -1.74 -12.61 7.59
CA ASP A 25 -3.05 -12.16 8.07
C ASP A 25 -2.93 -10.77 8.70
N ALA A 26 -3.79 -9.86 8.27
CA ALA A 26 -3.85 -8.52 8.83
C ALA A 26 -4.62 -8.57 10.17
N PRO A 27 -4.23 -7.77 11.17
CA PRO A 27 -5.07 -7.64 12.36
C PRO A 27 -6.45 -7.10 11.96
N SER A 28 -7.51 -7.59 12.61
CA SER A 28 -8.87 -7.09 12.38
C SER A 28 -8.98 -5.62 12.78
N ASN A 29 -9.69 -4.81 11.98
CA ASN A 29 -10.06 -3.40 12.27
C ASN A 29 -8.90 -2.38 12.37
N VAL A 30 -7.82 -2.59 11.61
CA VAL A 30 -6.65 -1.68 11.63
C VAL A 30 -6.90 -0.35 10.89
N VAL A 31 -7.87 -0.31 9.99
CA VAL A 31 -8.09 0.84 9.10
C VAL A 31 -8.84 1.96 9.85
N ALA A 32 -8.13 3.05 10.15
CA ALA A 32 -8.71 4.23 10.77
C ALA A 32 -9.72 4.94 9.84
N PRO A 33 -10.82 5.51 10.38
CA PRO A 33 -11.73 6.35 9.61
C PRO A 33 -11.04 7.52 8.92
N CYS A 34 -11.66 8.06 7.87
CA CYS A 34 -11.17 9.23 7.16
C CYS A 34 -11.04 10.43 8.12
N GLY A 35 -9.83 11.00 8.20
CA GLY A 35 -9.54 12.13 9.10
C GLY A 35 -10.34 13.41 8.79
N ARG A 36 -10.91 13.53 7.59
CA ARG A 36 -11.71 14.67 7.18
C ARG A 36 -13.20 14.53 7.51
N CYS A 37 -13.85 13.48 7.00
CA CYS A 37 -15.31 13.33 7.09
C CYS A 37 -15.78 12.29 8.13
N GLY A 38 -14.84 11.63 8.83
CA GLY A 38 -15.12 10.53 9.75
C GLY A 38 -15.67 9.26 9.08
N GLY A 39 -15.73 9.22 7.75
CA GLY A 39 -16.28 8.09 6.99
C GLY A 39 -15.36 6.88 6.95
N PRO A 40 -15.90 5.70 6.60
CA PRO A 40 -15.09 4.52 6.41
C PRO A 40 -14.12 4.72 5.24
N ARG A 41 -12.92 4.16 5.37
CA ARG A 41 -12.00 3.97 4.25
C ARG A 41 -12.22 2.59 3.63
N THR A 42 -11.98 2.47 2.33
CA THR A 42 -12.06 1.23 1.57
C THR A 42 -10.73 0.96 0.90
N PHE A 43 -10.40 -0.32 0.68
CA PHE A 43 -9.25 -0.69 -0.13
C PHE A 43 -9.38 -0.07 -1.53
N GLU A 44 -8.31 0.52 -2.05
CA GLU A 44 -8.29 1.09 -3.41
C GLU A 44 -7.30 0.35 -4.32
N PHE A 45 -6.04 0.28 -3.91
CA PHE A 45 -4.99 -0.42 -4.64
C PHE A 45 -3.88 -0.89 -3.72
N GLN A 46 -2.99 -1.72 -4.25
CA GLN A 46 -1.75 -2.12 -3.58
C GLN A 46 -0.54 -1.96 -4.49
N LEU A 47 0.58 -1.58 -3.90
CA LEU A 47 1.89 -1.63 -4.53
C LEU A 47 2.51 -3.00 -4.30
N MET A 48 3.09 -3.54 -5.36
CA MET A 48 3.66 -4.86 -5.43
C MET A 48 5.18 -4.79 -5.19
N PRO A 49 5.81 -5.85 -4.67
CA PRO A 49 7.23 -5.81 -4.30
C PRO A 49 8.17 -5.54 -5.50
N ALA A 50 7.75 -5.88 -6.72
CA ALA A 50 8.48 -5.55 -7.95
C ALA A 50 8.74 -4.04 -8.13
N LEU A 51 7.99 -3.17 -7.45
CA LEU A 51 8.24 -1.72 -7.49
C LEU A 51 9.60 -1.35 -6.87
N VAL A 52 10.06 -2.08 -5.85
CA VAL A 52 11.30 -1.78 -5.12
C VAL A 52 12.50 -1.69 -6.07
N SER A 53 12.60 -2.58 -7.06
CA SER A 53 13.72 -2.59 -8.01
C SER A 53 13.76 -1.38 -8.95
N LEU A 54 12.66 -0.62 -9.04
CA LEU A 54 12.57 0.58 -9.87
C LEU A 54 12.79 1.87 -9.07
N LEU A 55 12.71 1.80 -7.74
CA LEU A 55 12.91 2.96 -6.88
C LEU A 55 14.40 3.27 -6.80
N ARG A 56 14.74 4.55 -6.95
CA ARG A 56 16.10 5.06 -6.77
C ARG A 56 16.07 6.12 -5.68
N SER A 57 17.04 6.09 -4.78
CA SER A 57 17.24 7.21 -3.85
C SER A 57 17.58 8.47 -4.64
N THR A 58 16.93 9.57 -4.30
CA THR A 58 17.26 10.91 -4.82
C THR A 58 18.45 11.52 -4.09
N ASP A 59 18.82 10.97 -2.94
CA ASP A 59 19.96 11.40 -2.14
C ASP A 59 21.02 10.30 -2.11
N SER A 60 22.12 10.50 -2.83
CA SER A 60 23.25 9.58 -2.86
C SER A 60 24.03 9.52 -1.54
N SER A 61 23.78 10.44 -0.60
CA SER A 61 24.41 10.44 0.71
C SER A 61 23.68 9.62 1.76
N LEU A 62 22.43 9.24 1.48
CA LEU A 62 21.62 8.38 2.31
C LEU A 62 21.38 7.06 1.57
N GLU A 63 22.08 6.00 1.98
CA GLU A 63 21.79 4.63 1.56
C GLU A 63 20.48 4.16 2.21
N VAL A 64 19.35 4.76 1.83
CA VAL A 64 18.03 4.29 2.25
C VAL A 64 17.62 3.15 1.34
N ALA A 65 17.84 1.92 1.79
CA ALA A 65 17.26 0.74 1.16
C ALA A 65 15.75 0.73 1.44
N VAL A 66 14.93 1.04 0.42
CA VAL A 66 13.48 0.91 0.50
C VAL A 66 13.13 -0.55 0.33
N GLU A 67 12.61 -1.19 1.39
CA GLU A 67 12.20 -2.60 1.35
C GLU A 67 10.76 -2.75 1.86
N PHE A 68 9.90 -3.38 1.07
CA PHE A 68 8.55 -3.78 1.46
C PHE A 68 8.11 -5.02 0.68
N GLY A 69 7.27 -5.85 1.30
CA GLY A 69 6.62 -6.97 0.63
C GLY A 69 5.38 -6.50 -0.15
N THR A 70 4.46 -5.76 0.47
CA THR A 70 3.37 -5.08 -0.24
C THR A 70 2.91 -3.87 0.55
N VAL A 71 2.45 -2.83 -0.15
CA VAL A 71 1.85 -1.63 0.45
C VAL A 71 0.38 -1.61 0.06
N LEU A 72 -0.52 -1.58 1.04
CA LEU A 72 -1.96 -1.52 0.84
C LEU A 72 -2.44 -0.09 1.09
N ILE A 73 -3.21 0.46 0.15
CA ILE A 73 -3.73 1.82 0.22
C ILE A 73 -5.24 1.75 0.42
N TYR A 74 -5.70 2.47 1.44
CA TYR A 74 -7.11 2.62 1.77
C TYR A 74 -7.49 4.09 1.71
N THR A 75 -8.56 4.38 0.96
CA THR A 75 -9.01 5.74 0.72
C THR A 75 -10.43 5.98 1.19
N CYS A 76 -10.79 7.25 1.38
CA CYS A 76 -12.15 7.59 1.80
C CYS A 76 -13.19 7.09 0.80
N ARG A 77 -14.12 6.24 1.26
CA ARG A 77 -15.20 5.70 0.40
C ARG A 77 -16.12 6.79 -0.16
N ARG A 78 -16.25 7.91 0.54
CA ARG A 78 -17.06 9.07 0.10
C ARG A 78 -16.30 9.97 -0.88
N SER A 79 -15.03 9.69 -1.17
CA SER A 79 -14.14 10.56 -1.93
C SER A 79 -14.29 12.01 -1.49
N CYS A 80 -14.22 12.24 -0.17
CA CYS A 80 -14.60 13.50 0.45
C CYS A 80 -13.55 14.61 0.24
N TRP A 81 -12.77 14.58 -0.84
CA TRP A 81 -11.92 15.69 -1.21
C TRP A 81 -12.78 16.84 -1.75
N GLU A 82 -12.33 18.07 -1.58
CA GLU A 82 -13.03 19.25 -2.08
C GLU A 82 -12.32 19.81 -3.30
N ILE A 83 -13.10 20.14 -4.33
CA ILE A 83 -12.60 20.80 -5.53
C ILE A 83 -12.14 22.21 -5.13
N GLY A 84 -10.85 22.52 -5.36
CA GLY A 84 -10.28 23.83 -5.08
C GLY A 84 -9.47 23.93 -3.78
N LEU A 85 -9.38 22.86 -2.98
CA LEU A 85 -8.36 22.75 -1.94
C LEU A 85 -7.04 22.30 -2.57
N ASP A 86 -5.99 23.09 -2.34
CA ASP A 86 -4.63 22.79 -2.80
C ASP A 86 -3.85 21.90 -1.79
N THR A 87 -4.54 21.40 -0.77
CA THR A 87 -3.96 20.59 0.29
C THR A 87 -4.32 19.12 0.09
N PRO A 88 -3.34 18.22 -0.16
CA PRO A 88 -3.57 16.79 -0.21
C PRO A 88 -4.18 16.26 1.09
N LEU A 89 -5.09 15.30 0.98
CA LEU A 89 -5.63 14.58 2.14
C LEU A 89 -4.81 13.33 2.41
N GLU A 90 -4.57 13.05 3.70
CA GLU A 90 -3.85 11.86 4.12
C GLU A 90 -4.73 10.61 4.00
N GLU A 91 -4.22 9.62 3.28
CA GLU A 91 -4.85 8.31 3.13
C GLU A 91 -4.20 7.27 4.02
N PHE A 92 -4.91 6.16 4.26
CA PHE A 92 -4.42 5.14 5.19
C PHE A 92 -3.55 4.12 4.45
N VAL A 93 -2.32 3.93 4.94
CA VAL A 93 -1.33 3.03 4.36
C VAL A 93 -1.03 1.91 5.34
N PHE A 94 -1.04 0.67 4.84
CA PHE A 94 -0.61 -0.50 5.61
C PHE A 94 0.50 -1.24 4.86
N VAL A 95 1.67 -1.35 5.48
CA VAL A 95 2.84 -2.00 4.88
C VAL A 95 3.02 -3.39 5.49
N GLN A 96 3.13 -4.40 4.63
CA GLN A 96 3.61 -5.73 5.02
C GLN A 96 5.04 -5.88 4.54
N THR A 97 5.94 -6.21 5.47
CA THR A 97 7.34 -6.52 5.15
C THR A 97 7.42 -7.88 4.45
N ASP A 98 8.51 -8.08 3.72
CA ASP A 98 8.83 -9.42 3.22
C ASP A 98 9.03 -10.39 4.39
N LEU A 99 8.59 -11.64 4.23
CA LEU A 99 8.76 -12.69 5.23
C LEU A 99 10.21 -13.14 5.33
N ASP A 100 10.98 -13.03 4.25
CA ASP A 100 12.37 -13.48 4.20
C ASP A 100 13.26 -12.71 5.20
N GLN A 101 12.93 -11.45 5.52
CA GLN A 101 13.62 -10.70 6.58
C GLN A 101 13.55 -11.36 7.96
N LYS A 102 12.55 -12.22 8.24
CA LYS A 102 12.46 -12.95 9.51
C LYS A 102 13.32 -14.21 9.53
N PHE A 103 13.68 -14.74 8.37
CA PHE A 103 14.41 -16.00 8.23
C PHE A 103 15.91 -15.82 7.95
N PHE A 104 16.33 -14.64 7.47
CA PHE A 104 17.73 -14.33 7.14
C PHE A 104 18.40 -13.31 8.09
N LYS A 105 17.97 -13.26 9.36
CA LYS A 105 18.69 -12.53 10.42
C LYS A 105 19.77 -13.37 11.06
#